data_AF-M0GTP7-F1
#
_entry.id   AF-M0GTP7-F1
#
_cell.length_a   1.000
_cell.length_b   1.000
_cell.length_c   1.000
_cell.angle_alpha   90.00
_cell.angle_beta   90.00
_cell.angle_gamma   90.00
#
_symmetry.space_group_name_H-M   'P 1'
#
loop_
_entity.id
_entity.type
_entity.pdbx_description
1 polymer ?
#
loop_
_entity_poly.entity_id
_entity_poly.type
_entity_poly.pdbx_seq_one_letter_code
_entity_poly.pdbx_strand_id
1 'polypeptide(L)'
;MSDSASVREDSVLDCDDCISPAEAFGIVADETRLTILEALWESPDRPIPFSELRRRVGVDDSARFNYHLGKLRGQFVRKTDEGYDFRHAGEKVVRAVLAGTFNEDPVLPAFPAPGSCVACGGSLEADYGDEKLTISCADCARVHAHEEFPPGGLEGRSSEALLSAFDQRVRHLHCLAADGVCPECGGTTSTALSRDADPFDLEVVVTHRCAQCAYEAVSPVGLVLLDESTVLGFLSSRGEDVCGTPFWRFPWVVGDEALTVVSEEPWRIRVRIDADDEHLVVELDGDLSVVDSAVEPIERIP
;
A
#
# COMPACT_ATOMS: atom_id res chain seq x y z
N MET A 1 -19.51 -42.48 -11.14
CA MET A 1 -18.50 -41.41 -11.14
C MET A 1 -19.16 -40.25 -11.84
N SER A 2 -19.59 -39.27 -11.05
CA SER A 2 -20.40 -38.15 -11.52
C SER A 2 -19.45 -37.11 -12.07
N ASP A 3 -19.54 -36.87 -13.37
CA ASP A 3 -18.79 -35.85 -14.09
C ASP A 3 -19.53 -34.52 -13.85
N SER A 4 -19.18 -33.83 -12.77
CA SER A 4 -19.66 -32.47 -12.52
C SER A 4 -18.78 -31.53 -13.33
N ALA A 5 -19.16 -31.30 -14.59
CA ALA A 5 -18.69 -30.14 -15.34
C ALA A 5 -19.03 -28.89 -14.52
N SER A 6 -18.02 -28.23 -13.97
CA SER A 6 -18.19 -26.90 -13.41
C SER A 6 -18.61 -26.00 -14.57
N VAL A 7 -19.85 -25.53 -14.51
CA VAL A 7 -20.28 -24.38 -15.29
C VAL A 7 -19.40 -23.24 -14.81
N ARG A 8 -18.32 -22.95 -15.53
CA ARG A 8 -17.64 -21.65 -15.40
C ARG A 8 -18.68 -20.64 -15.88
N GLU A 9 -19.32 -19.98 -14.93
CA GLU A 9 -20.12 -18.79 -15.23
C GLU A 9 -19.25 -17.85 -16.06
N ASP A 10 -19.79 -17.36 -17.18
CA ASP A 10 -19.10 -16.42 -18.07
C ASP A 10 -18.57 -15.27 -17.21
N SER A 11 -17.26 -15.13 -17.13
CA SER A 11 -16.65 -14.07 -16.34
C SER A 11 -16.97 -12.75 -17.03
N VAL A 12 -17.30 -11.71 -16.28
CA VAL A 12 -17.44 -10.35 -16.84
C VAL A 12 -16.11 -9.85 -17.45
N LEU A 13 -15.01 -10.56 -17.18
CA LEU A 13 -13.68 -10.33 -17.75
C LEU A 13 -13.44 -11.08 -19.08
N ASP A 14 -14.32 -11.99 -19.48
CA ASP A 14 -14.21 -12.68 -20.76
C ASP A 14 -14.52 -11.69 -21.90
N CYS A 15 -13.56 -11.52 -22.80
CA CYS A 15 -13.59 -10.50 -23.84
C CYS A 15 -13.01 -11.08 -25.14
N ASP A 16 -13.88 -11.20 -26.15
CA ASP A 16 -13.53 -11.82 -27.44
C ASP A 16 -12.54 -10.97 -28.28
N ASP A 17 -12.53 -9.65 -28.08
CA ASP A 17 -11.67 -8.70 -28.80
C ASP A 17 -10.42 -8.29 -27.98
N CYS A 18 -10.19 -8.91 -26.82
CA CYS A 18 -9.06 -8.56 -25.96
C CYS A 18 -7.79 -9.30 -26.38
N ILE A 19 -6.66 -8.59 -26.35
CA ILE A 19 -5.35 -9.21 -26.54
C ILE A 19 -4.96 -10.00 -25.29
N SER A 20 -4.21 -11.08 -25.49
CA SER A 20 -3.67 -11.86 -24.36
C SER A 20 -2.68 -11.04 -23.53
N PRO A 21 -2.47 -11.36 -22.23
CA PRO A 21 -1.44 -10.69 -21.43
C PRO A 21 -0.04 -10.78 -22.05
N ALA A 22 0.35 -11.93 -22.60
CA ALA A 22 1.64 -12.11 -23.26
C ALA A 22 1.78 -11.21 -24.51
N GLU A 23 0.71 -11.05 -25.29
CA GLU A 23 0.70 -10.12 -26.41
C GLU A 23 0.79 -8.66 -25.94
N ALA A 24 0.07 -8.29 -24.88
CA ALA A 24 0.13 -6.96 -24.28
C ALA A 24 1.54 -6.62 -23.80
N PHE A 25 2.18 -7.52 -23.04
CA PHE A 25 3.58 -7.35 -22.61
C PHE A 25 4.54 -7.33 -23.80
N GLY A 26 4.36 -8.19 -24.80
CA GLY A 26 5.14 -8.15 -26.04
C GLY A 26 4.97 -6.85 -26.84
N ILE A 27 3.84 -6.14 -26.65
CA ILE A 27 3.62 -4.82 -27.24
C ILE A 27 4.42 -3.73 -26.50
N VAL A 28 4.60 -3.82 -25.19
CA VAL A 28 5.31 -2.77 -24.45
C VAL A 28 6.78 -3.08 -24.19
N ALA A 29 7.22 -4.32 -24.35
CA ALA A 29 8.62 -4.74 -24.28
C ALA A 29 9.43 -4.29 -25.52
N ASP A 30 9.46 -2.98 -25.79
CA ASP A 30 10.23 -2.33 -26.86
C ASP A 30 10.48 -0.88 -26.47
N GLU A 31 11.76 -0.50 -26.48
CA GLU A 31 12.24 0.80 -26.04
C GLU A 31 11.51 1.96 -26.74
N THR A 32 11.38 1.92 -28.07
CA THR A 32 10.69 2.98 -28.82
C THR A 32 9.23 3.12 -28.41
N ARG A 33 8.54 2.02 -28.11
CA ARG A 33 7.14 2.04 -27.65
C ARG A 33 7.03 2.58 -26.23
N LEU A 34 7.96 2.27 -25.33
CA LEU A 34 8.00 2.90 -24.00
C LEU A 34 8.26 4.41 -24.10
N THR A 35 9.22 4.84 -24.91
CA THR A 35 9.48 6.28 -25.14
C THR A 35 8.28 7.02 -25.73
N ILE A 36 7.47 6.36 -26.57
CA ILE A 36 6.21 6.93 -27.06
C ILE A 36 5.22 7.16 -25.91
N LEU A 37 5.09 6.18 -24.99
CA LEU A 37 4.20 6.31 -23.85
C LEU A 37 4.72 7.38 -22.86
N GLU A 38 6.02 7.42 -22.58
CA GLU A 38 6.63 8.48 -21.76
C GLU A 38 6.41 9.87 -22.36
N ALA A 39 6.65 10.04 -23.66
CA ALA A 39 6.41 11.31 -24.34
C ALA A 39 4.92 11.74 -24.31
N LEU A 40 3.98 10.77 -24.34
CA LEU A 40 2.57 11.05 -24.11
C LEU A 40 2.30 11.51 -22.68
N TRP A 41 2.95 10.90 -21.68
CA TRP A 41 2.80 11.25 -20.26
C TRP A 41 3.31 12.65 -19.94
N GLU A 42 4.49 13.00 -20.46
CA GLU A 42 5.12 14.31 -20.28
C GLU A 42 4.46 15.44 -21.08
N SER A 43 3.52 15.11 -21.96
CA SER A 43 2.83 16.11 -22.77
C SER A 43 1.76 16.82 -21.94
N PRO A 44 1.90 18.16 -21.72
CA PRO A 44 0.95 18.91 -20.90
C PRO A 44 -0.42 19.03 -21.57
N ASP A 45 -0.44 19.05 -22.91
CA ASP A 45 -1.63 19.11 -23.72
C ASP A 45 -1.84 17.75 -24.41
N ARG A 46 -3.00 17.13 -24.17
CA ARG A 46 -3.46 15.91 -24.83
C ARG A 46 -4.90 16.11 -25.31
N PRO A 47 -5.29 15.57 -26.49
CA PRO A 47 -4.51 14.73 -27.40
C PRO A 47 -3.38 15.46 -28.14
N ILE A 48 -2.28 14.74 -28.46
CA ILE A 48 -1.10 15.32 -29.13
C ILE A 48 -1.02 14.94 -30.63
N PRO A 49 -0.79 15.89 -31.57
CA PRO A 49 -0.66 15.58 -32.99
C PRO A 49 0.51 14.63 -33.31
N PHE A 50 0.39 13.85 -34.38
CA PHE A 50 1.42 12.88 -34.82
C PHE A 50 2.83 13.50 -34.92
N SER A 51 2.95 14.64 -35.60
CA SER A 51 4.22 15.30 -35.85
C SER A 51 4.87 15.81 -34.56
N GLU A 52 4.05 16.24 -33.61
CA GLU A 52 4.50 16.72 -32.31
C GLU A 52 4.98 15.56 -31.44
N LEU A 53 4.19 14.48 -31.36
CA LEU A 53 4.59 13.28 -30.62
C LEU A 53 5.87 12.66 -31.18
N ARG A 54 5.98 12.54 -32.51
CA ARG A 54 7.20 12.06 -33.17
C ARG A 54 8.41 12.94 -32.84
N ARG A 55 8.22 14.27 -32.85
CA ARG A 55 9.29 15.24 -32.54
C ARG A 55 9.79 15.05 -31.11
N ARG A 56 8.88 14.84 -30.15
CA ARG A 56 9.22 14.60 -28.74
C ARG A 56 9.96 13.28 -28.53
N VAL A 57 9.53 12.23 -29.21
CA VAL A 57 10.18 10.90 -29.15
C VAL A 57 11.55 10.88 -29.85
N GLY A 58 11.84 11.86 -30.71
CA GLY A 58 13.16 11.99 -31.35
C GLY A 58 13.45 10.97 -32.47
N VAL A 59 12.42 10.35 -33.05
CA VAL A 59 12.58 9.36 -34.12
C VAL A 59 12.54 10.03 -35.50
N ASP A 60 13.67 10.00 -36.21
CA ASP A 60 13.81 10.60 -37.55
C ASP A 60 13.04 9.86 -38.65
N ASP A 61 12.86 8.55 -38.52
CA ASP A 61 12.10 7.77 -39.50
C ASP A 61 10.60 7.79 -39.18
N SER A 62 9.83 8.54 -39.99
CA SER A 62 8.37 8.65 -39.85
C SER A 62 7.65 7.31 -40.03
N ALA A 63 8.13 6.44 -40.93
CA ALA A 63 7.52 5.14 -41.18
C ALA A 63 7.75 4.20 -39.99
N ARG A 64 8.98 4.19 -39.45
CA ARG A 64 9.30 3.45 -38.23
C ARG A 64 8.48 3.95 -37.04
N PHE A 65 8.41 5.26 -36.81
CA PHE A 65 7.60 5.82 -35.73
C PHE A 65 6.12 5.44 -35.86
N ASN A 66 5.55 5.56 -37.06
CA ASN A 66 4.17 5.17 -37.32
C ASN A 66 3.93 3.67 -37.11
N TYR A 67 4.92 2.81 -37.36
CA TYR A 67 4.86 1.39 -37.04
C TYR A 67 4.75 1.15 -35.53
N HIS A 68 5.64 1.73 -34.72
CA HIS A 68 5.62 1.56 -33.26
C HIS A 68 4.35 2.15 -32.62
N LEU A 69 3.96 3.36 -33.02
CA LEU A 69 2.70 3.97 -32.59
C LEU A 69 1.49 3.14 -33.04
N GLY A 70 1.56 2.57 -34.24
CA GLY A 70 0.56 1.63 -34.77
C GLY A 70 0.34 0.42 -33.87
N LYS A 71 1.40 -0.14 -33.29
CA LYS A 71 1.33 -1.30 -32.37
C LYS A 71 0.73 -0.94 -31.01
N LEU A 72 0.90 0.29 -30.54
CA LEU A 72 0.33 0.76 -29.28
C LEU A 72 -1.16 1.12 -29.38
N ARG A 73 -1.61 1.48 -30.58
CA ARG A 73 -3.00 1.85 -30.84
C ARG A 73 -3.96 0.70 -30.55
N GLY A 74 -5.12 1.03 -29.99
CA GLY A 74 -6.16 0.06 -29.65
C GLY A 74 -6.14 -0.24 -28.15
N GLN A 75 -5.06 -0.83 -27.64
CA GLN A 75 -4.97 -1.19 -26.22
C GLN A 75 -4.38 -0.08 -25.34
N PHE A 76 -3.25 0.51 -25.74
CA PHE A 76 -2.49 1.44 -24.89
C PHE A 76 -2.72 2.90 -25.26
N VAL A 77 -2.96 3.17 -26.54
CA VAL A 77 -3.15 4.52 -27.10
C VAL A 77 -4.44 4.57 -27.91
N ARG A 78 -5.18 5.66 -27.79
CA ARG A 78 -6.32 6.00 -28.66
C ARG A 78 -5.91 7.11 -29.63
N LYS A 79 -6.44 7.04 -30.86
CA LYS A 79 -6.35 8.10 -31.86
C LYS A 79 -7.67 8.87 -31.85
N THR A 80 -7.61 10.19 -31.79
CA THR A 80 -8.73 11.13 -31.94
C THR A 80 -8.55 11.94 -33.23
N ASP A 81 -9.49 12.82 -33.53
CA ASP A 81 -9.37 13.77 -34.65
C ASP A 81 -8.26 14.79 -34.42
N GLU A 82 -7.96 15.10 -33.15
CA GLU A 82 -6.96 16.10 -32.73
C GLU A 82 -5.56 15.51 -32.51
N GLY A 83 -5.44 14.19 -32.32
CA GLY A 83 -4.15 13.57 -32.06
C GLY A 83 -4.20 12.19 -31.42
N TYR A 84 -3.24 11.91 -30.54
CA TYR A 84 -3.11 10.67 -29.79
C TYR A 84 -3.20 10.95 -28.30
N ASP A 85 -3.84 10.04 -27.58
CA ASP A 85 -3.99 10.12 -26.13
C ASP A 85 -3.95 8.70 -25.54
N PHE A 86 -3.76 8.59 -24.24
CA PHE A 86 -3.72 7.31 -23.57
C PHE A 86 -5.07 6.59 -23.59
N ARG A 87 -4.98 5.27 -23.50
CA ARG A 87 -5.97 4.47 -22.80
C ARG A 87 -5.42 4.11 -21.42
N HIS A 88 -6.31 3.69 -20.52
CA HIS A 88 -5.94 3.34 -19.14
C HIS A 88 -4.78 2.34 -19.05
N ALA A 89 -4.73 1.33 -19.94
CA ALA A 89 -3.63 0.37 -19.97
C ALA A 89 -2.26 1.03 -20.26
N GLY A 90 -2.22 2.03 -21.16
CA GLY A 90 -1.00 2.80 -21.41
C GLY A 90 -0.57 3.65 -20.21
N GLU A 91 -1.53 4.25 -19.50
CA GLU A 91 -1.22 4.98 -18.26
C GLU A 91 -0.66 4.06 -17.18
N LYS A 92 -1.24 2.86 -17.02
CA LYS A 92 -0.77 1.88 -16.02
C LYS A 92 0.67 1.44 -16.30
N VAL A 93 1.05 1.26 -17.57
CA VAL A 93 2.43 0.93 -17.95
C VAL A 93 3.39 2.05 -17.56
N VAL A 94 3.09 3.31 -17.92
CA VAL A 94 3.99 4.42 -17.58
C VAL A 94 4.07 4.65 -16.08
N ARG A 95 2.94 4.57 -15.36
CA ARG A 95 2.93 4.69 -13.89
C ARG A 95 3.77 3.61 -13.21
N ALA A 96 3.75 2.38 -13.74
CA ALA A 96 4.59 1.29 -13.26
C ALA A 96 6.09 1.57 -13.46
N VAL A 97 6.48 2.09 -14.62
CA VAL A 97 7.87 2.50 -14.89
C VAL A 97 8.29 3.65 -13.97
N LEU A 98 7.45 4.69 -13.82
CA LEU A 98 7.73 5.84 -12.94
C LEU A 98 7.73 5.48 -11.45
N ALA A 99 6.99 4.45 -11.05
CA ALA A 99 7.06 3.92 -9.69
C ALA A 99 8.40 3.23 -9.40
N GLY A 100 9.17 2.88 -10.44
CA GLY A 100 10.47 2.22 -10.35
C GLY A 100 10.42 0.73 -10.02
N THR A 101 9.24 0.17 -9.80
CA THR A 101 9.02 -1.23 -9.35
C THR A 101 9.62 -2.29 -10.28
N PHE A 102 9.93 -1.96 -11.54
CA PHE A 102 10.48 -2.90 -12.51
C PHE A 102 11.93 -2.62 -12.92
N ASN A 103 12.48 -1.45 -12.57
CA ASN A 103 13.71 -0.93 -13.17
C ASN A 103 14.66 -0.28 -12.17
N GLU A 104 14.23 -0.04 -10.93
CA GLU A 104 15.05 0.56 -9.89
C GLU A 104 15.20 -0.43 -8.73
N ASP A 105 16.39 -0.46 -8.13
CA ASP A 105 16.72 -1.21 -6.90
C ASP A 105 17.59 -0.32 -6.00
N PRO A 106 17.01 0.76 -5.43
CA PRO A 106 17.76 1.66 -4.58
C PRO A 106 17.93 1.04 -3.19
N VAL A 107 19.09 1.29 -2.58
CA VAL A 107 19.36 0.92 -1.19
C VAL A 107 19.72 2.19 -0.42
N LEU A 108 19.01 2.46 0.67
CA LEU A 108 19.34 3.54 1.59
C LEU A 108 19.93 2.93 2.88
N PRO A 109 21.14 3.35 3.29
CA PRO A 109 21.65 2.96 4.60
C PRO A 109 20.76 3.53 5.70
N ALA A 110 20.83 2.93 6.89
CA ALA A 110 20.05 3.34 8.04
C ALA A 110 20.17 4.86 8.32
N PHE A 111 19.04 5.49 8.59
CA PHE A 111 18.93 6.90 8.95
C PHE A 111 17.93 7.08 10.10
N PRO A 112 17.99 8.18 10.89
CA PRO A 112 17.13 8.34 12.06
C PRO A 112 15.64 8.36 11.72
N ALA A 113 14.85 7.64 12.52
CA ALA A 113 13.38 7.67 12.50
C ALA A 113 12.84 8.25 13.82
N PRO A 114 11.68 8.94 13.81
CA PRO A 114 11.11 9.52 15.01
C PRO A 114 10.49 8.43 15.90
N GLY A 115 10.63 8.60 17.22
CA GLY A 115 10.07 7.71 18.22
C GLY A 115 11.13 6.93 19.00
N SER A 116 10.65 6.06 19.87
CA SER A 116 11.48 5.19 20.71
C SER A 116 10.94 3.76 20.62
N CYS A 117 11.83 2.80 20.78
CA CYS A 117 11.47 1.39 20.82
C CYS A 117 10.54 1.12 22.01
N VAL A 118 9.41 0.44 21.78
CA VAL A 118 8.46 0.11 22.86
C VAL A 118 8.98 -1.01 23.76
N ALA A 119 9.99 -1.78 23.33
CA ALA A 119 10.57 -2.86 24.12
C ALA A 119 11.75 -2.40 25.01
N CYS A 120 12.60 -1.47 24.54
CA CYS A 120 13.82 -1.07 25.27
C CYS A 120 14.01 0.45 25.45
N GLY A 121 13.15 1.29 24.85
CA GLY A 121 13.29 2.74 24.87
C GLY A 121 14.38 3.32 23.97
N GLY A 122 15.12 2.48 23.24
CA GLY A 122 16.19 2.88 22.31
C GLY A 122 15.69 3.70 21.12
N SER A 123 16.61 4.33 20.39
CA SER A 123 16.28 5.11 19.19
C SER A 123 15.83 4.21 18.03
N LEU A 124 14.93 4.74 17.20
CA LEU A 124 14.49 4.09 15.97
C LEU A 124 15.30 4.60 14.78
N GLU A 125 15.57 3.70 13.85
CA GLU A 125 16.19 3.98 12.56
C GLU A 125 15.30 3.42 11.44
N ALA A 126 15.43 4.01 10.26
CA ALA A 126 14.79 3.58 9.04
C ALA A 126 15.86 3.19 8.02
N ASP A 127 15.64 2.09 7.32
CA ASP A 127 16.44 1.67 6.18
C ASP A 127 15.52 1.30 5.01
N TYR A 128 16.11 1.22 3.81
CA TYR A 128 15.38 0.86 2.60
C TYR A 128 16.20 -0.12 1.77
N GLY A 129 15.57 -1.22 1.37
CA GLY A 129 16.11 -2.24 0.46
C GLY A 129 15.03 -3.26 0.11
N ASP A 130 15.23 -4.02 -0.97
CA ASP A 130 14.25 -4.99 -1.48
C ASP A 130 12.83 -4.39 -1.62
N GLU A 131 12.75 -3.14 -2.09
CA GLU A 131 11.51 -2.35 -2.24
C GLU A 131 10.70 -2.15 -0.95
N LYS A 132 11.32 -2.33 0.21
CA LYS A 132 10.70 -2.17 1.51
C LYS A 132 11.37 -1.08 2.32
N LEU A 133 10.58 -0.33 3.06
CA LEU A 133 11.05 0.57 4.11
C LEU A 133 10.80 -0.10 5.45
N THR A 134 11.86 -0.26 6.22
CA THR A 134 11.82 -0.88 7.56
C THR A 134 12.10 0.17 8.62
N ILE A 135 11.30 0.22 9.67
CA ILE A 135 11.58 0.98 10.90
C ILE A 135 11.95 -0.04 11.97
N SER A 136 13.16 0.07 12.53
CA SER A 136 13.64 -0.85 13.56
C SER A 136 14.40 -0.13 14.66
N CYS A 137 14.56 -0.79 15.81
CA CYS A 137 15.35 -0.27 16.92
C CYS A 137 16.85 -0.50 16.70
N ALA A 138 17.66 0.55 16.83
CA ALA A 138 19.12 0.46 16.69
C ALA A 138 19.80 -0.44 17.75
N ASP A 139 19.19 -0.59 18.93
CA ASP A 139 19.79 -1.31 20.06
C ASP A 139 19.39 -2.79 20.12
N CYS A 140 18.11 -3.10 19.84
CA CYS A 140 17.57 -4.46 19.98
C CYS A 140 17.04 -5.08 18.67
N ALA A 141 17.14 -4.36 17.54
CA ALA A 141 16.68 -4.79 16.22
C ALA A 141 15.19 -5.10 16.09
N ARG A 142 14.37 -4.81 17.11
CA ARG A 142 12.91 -5.00 17.03
C ARG A 142 12.32 -4.17 15.89
N VAL A 143 11.53 -4.81 15.03
CA VAL A 143 10.83 -4.18 13.90
C VAL A 143 9.55 -3.51 14.39
N HIS A 144 9.38 -2.25 14.02
CA HIS A 144 8.19 -1.44 14.31
C HIS A 144 7.29 -1.26 13.07
N ALA A 145 7.89 -1.30 11.88
CA ALA A 145 7.19 -1.25 10.61
C ALA A 145 8.05 -1.93 9.53
N HIS A 146 7.43 -2.64 8.61
CA HIS A 146 8.12 -3.30 7.50
C HIS A 146 7.15 -3.46 6.34
N GLU A 147 7.21 -2.57 5.36
CA GLU A 147 6.18 -2.45 4.33
C GLU A 147 6.77 -2.12 2.96
N GLU A 148 6.10 -2.59 1.92
CA GLU A 148 6.44 -2.26 0.54
C GLU A 148 6.24 -0.77 0.27
N PHE A 149 7.28 -0.14 -0.27
CA PHE A 149 7.28 1.27 -0.61
C PHE A 149 7.95 1.47 -1.97
N PRO A 150 7.20 1.80 -3.04
CA PRO A 150 7.79 1.87 -4.38
C PRO A 150 8.96 2.86 -4.49
N PRO A 151 10.02 2.57 -5.28
CA PRO A 151 11.18 3.44 -5.44
C PRO A 151 10.88 4.90 -5.82
N GLY A 152 9.85 5.15 -6.64
CA GLY A 152 9.40 6.51 -6.98
C GLY A 152 8.91 7.31 -5.75
N GLY A 153 8.61 6.63 -4.65
CA GLY A 153 8.36 7.20 -3.33
C GLY A 153 9.60 7.80 -2.66
N LEU A 154 10.82 7.49 -3.12
CA LEU A 154 12.06 8.03 -2.56
C LEU A 154 12.47 9.37 -3.20
N GLU A 155 12.08 9.57 -4.46
CA GLU A 155 12.60 10.66 -5.28
C GLU A 155 12.24 12.04 -4.71
N GLY A 156 13.26 12.91 -4.59
CA GLY A 156 13.09 14.32 -4.22
C GLY A 156 12.62 14.57 -2.77
N ARG A 157 12.58 13.54 -1.91
CA ARG A 157 12.14 13.67 -0.51
C ARG A 157 13.32 13.82 0.46
N SER A 158 13.12 14.64 1.49
CA SER A 158 13.93 14.54 2.71
C SER A 158 13.55 13.28 3.49
N SER A 159 14.40 12.83 4.43
CA SER A 159 14.08 11.69 5.30
C SER A 159 12.75 11.87 6.04
N GLU A 160 12.45 13.08 6.52
CA GLU A 160 11.18 13.38 7.19
C GLU A 160 9.98 13.27 6.23
N ALA A 161 10.09 13.83 5.03
CA ALA A 161 9.03 13.76 4.02
C ALA A 161 8.82 12.32 3.52
N LEU A 162 9.89 11.53 3.45
CA LEU A 162 9.84 10.10 3.12
C LEU A 162 9.06 9.32 4.19
N LEU A 163 9.43 9.47 5.46
CA LEU A 163 8.77 8.78 6.57
C LEU A 163 7.30 9.19 6.70
N SER A 164 6.97 10.46 6.48
CA SER A 164 5.58 10.92 6.43
C SER A 164 4.80 10.28 5.26
N ALA A 165 5.40 10.22 4.06
CA ALA A 165 4.76 9.56 2.91
C ALA A 165 4.57 8.05 3.13
N PHE A 166 5.54 7.40 3.78
CA PHE A 166 5.47 6.00 4.17
C PHE A 166 4.34 5.73 5.16
N ASP A 167 4.29 6.48 6.26
CA ASP A 167 3.22 6.42 7.27
C ASP A 167 1.83 6.51 6.63
N GLN A 168 1.61 7.54 5.81
CA GLN A 168 0.33 7.76 5.14
C GLN A 168 0.00 6.63 4.18
N ARG A 169 0.96 6.14 3.38
CA ARG A 169 0.70 5.03 2.46
C ARG A 169 0.29 3.77 3.22
N VAL A 170 1.04 3.37 4.24
CA VAL A 170 0.77 2.15 5.02
C VAL A 170 -0.63 2.19 5.62
N ARG A 171 -0.98 3.28 6.31
CA ARG A 171 -2.32 3.45 6.92
C ARG A 171 -3.44 3.21 5.91
N HIS A 172 -3.40 3.91 4.78
CA HIS A 172 -4.51 3.88 3.83
C HIS A 172 -4.60 2.56 3.03
N LEU A 173 -3.48 1.89 2.77
CA LEU A 173 -3.51 0.57 2.12
C LEU A 173 -4.06 -0.50 3.07
N HIS A 174 -3.67 -0.46 4.34
CA HIS A 174 -4.22 -1.36 5.35
C HIS A 174 -5.71 -1.09 5.63
N CYS A 175 -6.14 0.17 5.67
CA CYS A 175 -7.58 0.51 5.76
C CYS A 175 -8.38 -0.11 4.60
N LEU A 176 -7.92 0.08 3.36
CA LEU A 176 -8.57 -0.55 2.18
C LEU A 176 -8.64 -2.08 2.32
N ALA A 177 -7.56 -2.71 2.76
CA ALA A 177 -7.50 -4.15 2.93
C ALA A 177 -8.40 -4.65 4.07
N ALA A 178 -8.52 -3.90 5.17
CA ALA A 178 -9.43 -4.18 6.27
C ALA A 178 -10.90 -4.03 5.85
N ASP A 179 -11.20 -3.05 4.98
CA ASP A 179 -12.54 -2.82 4.38
C ASP A 179 -12.95 -3.89 3.34
N GLY A 180 -12.13 -4.92 3.13
CA GLY A 180 -12.41 -6.00 2.18
C GLY A 180 -12.00 -5.70 0.74
N VAL A 181 -11.19 -4.66 0.49
CA VAL A 181 -10.75 -4.23 -0.86
C VAL A 181 -9.23 -4.32 -1.01
N CYS A 182 -8.76 -5.16 -1.94
CA CYS A 182 -7.34 -5.32 -2.22
C CYS A 182 -6.74 -4.03 -2.83
N PRO A 183 -5.68 -3.48 -2.25
CA PRO A 183 -5.04 -2.27 -2.78
C PRO A 183 -4.36 -2.46 -4.15
N GLU A 184 -3.95 -3.70 -4.47
CA GLU A 184 -3.25 -4.01 -5.73
C GLU A 184 -4.19 -4.21 -6.92
N CYS A 185 -5.31 -4.93 -6.72
CA CYS A 185 -6.19 -5.35 -7.81
C CYS A 185 -7.67 -5.00 -7.63
N GLY A 186 -8.08 -4.44 -6.49
CA GLY A 186 -9.48 -4.14 -6.16
C GLY A 186 -10.35 -5.38 -5.89
N GLY A 187 -9.76 -6.57 -5.86
CA GLY A 187 -10.46 -7.81 -5.50
C GLY A 187 -10.78 -7.90 -4.00
N THR A 188 -11.56 -8.89 -3.60
CA THR A 188 -11.97 -9.07 -2.19
C THR A 188 -10.81 -9.56 -1.32
N THR A 189 -10.61 -8.92 -0.17
CA THR A 189 -9.71 -9.38 0.90
C THR A 189 -10.47 -10.06 2.02
N SER A 190 -9.80 -11.01 2.68
CA SER A 190 -10.25 -11.61 3.94
C SER A 190 -9.25 -11.32 5.04
N THR A 191 -9.73 -11.16 6.27
CA THR A 191 -8.93 -10.88 7.45
C THR A 191 -8.74 -12.16 8.29
N ALA A 192 -7.54 -12.37 8.81
CA ALA A 192 -7.25 -13.43 9.75
C ALA A 192 -6.30 -12.91 10.84
N LEU A 193 -6.50 -13.38 12.06
CA LEU A 193 -5.61 -13.14 13.20
C LEU A 193 -4.74 -14.37 13.42
N SER A 194 -3.46 -14.15 13.73
CA SER A 194 -2.53 -15.25 13.99
C SER A 194 -1.47 -14.86 15.01
N ARG A 195 -0.86 -15.89 15.62
CA ARG A 195 0.33 -15.77 16.48
C ARG A 195 1.65 -15.88 15.70
N ASP A 196 1.57 -16.05 14.38
CA ASP A 196 2.75 -16.07 13.52
C ASP A 196 3.09 -14.62 13.14
N ALA A 197 3.90 -13.98 13.99
CA ALA A 197 4.05 -12.55 14.00
C ALA A 197 5.22 -12.02 13.15
N ASP A 198 6.03 -12.88 12.51
CA ASP A 198 7.20 -12.46 11.72
C ASP A 198 6.82 -11.42 10.65
N PRO A 199 7.58 -10.32 10.46
CA PRO A 199 8.83 -9.93 11.14
C PRO A 199 8.64 -9.16 12.46
N PHE A 200 7.41 -9.02 12.92
CA PHE A 200 7.08 -8.32 14.17
C PHE A 200 7.29 -9.24 15.38
N ASP A 201 7.86 -8.70 16.45
CA ASP A 201 7.93 -9.37 17.75
C ASP A 201 6.68 -9.00 18.56
N LEU A 202 5.53 -9.52 18.13
CA LEU A 202 4.19 -9.26 18.69
C LEU A 202 3.47 -10.56 19.07
N GLU A 203 2.51 -10.48 19.99
CA GLU A 203 1.71 -11.63 20.39
C GLU A 203 0.73 -12.06 19.30
N VAL A 204 0.11 -11.09 18.63
CA VAL A 204 -0.90 -11.31 17.59
C VAL A 204 -0.73 -10.29 16.47
N VAL A 205 -0.79 -10.77 15.23
CA VAL A 205 -0.83 -9.95 14.02
C VAL A 205 -2.10 -10.20 13.22
N VAL A 206 -2.42 -9.23 12.39
CA VAL A 206 -3.48 -9.28 11.38
C VAL A 206 -2.85 -9.60 10.04
N THR A 207 -3.51 -10.47 9.27
CA THR A 207 -3.19 -10.71 7.87
C THR A 207 -4.43 -10.46 7.02
N HIS A 208 -4.33 -9.50 6.10
CA HIS A 208 -5.30 -9.30 5.04
C HIS A 208 -4.82 -9.98 3.77
N ARG A 209 -5.62 -10.90 3.21
CA ARG A 209 -5.25 -11.67 2.01
C ARG A 209 -6.26 -11.52 0.89
N CYS A 210 -5.80 -11.18 -0.30
CA CYS A 210 -6.66 -11.08 -1.48
C CYS A 210 -6.92 -12.45 -2.11
N ALA A 211 -8.18 -12.77 -2.41
CA ALA A 211 -8.57 -14.01 -3.09
C ALA A 211 -8.18 -14.06 -4.58
N GLN A 212 -7.86 -12.91 -5.20
CA GLN A 212 -7.59 -12.80 -6.64
C GLN A 212 -6.10 -12.76 -6.98
N CYS A 213 -5.34 -11.82 -6.40
CA CYS A 213 -3.91 -11.65 -6.71
C CYS A 213 -2.98 -12.22 -5.63
N ALA A 214 -3.52 -12.81 -4.56
CA ALA A 214 -2.77 -13.29 -3.40
C ALA A 214 -1.91 -12.22 -2.70
N TYR A 215 -2.20 -10.93 -2.91
CA TYR A 215 -1.66 -9.84 -2.11
C TYR A 215 -1.88 -10.13 -0.63
N GLU A 216 -0.86 -9.86 0.18
CA GLU A 216 -0.84 -10.08 1.62
C GLU A 216 -0.33 -8.82 2.30
N ALA A 217 -1.07 -8.33 3.28
CA ALA A 217 -0.71 -7.22 4.16
C ALA A 217 -0.74 -7.73 5.60
N VAL A 218 0.42 -7.69 6.27
CA VAL A 218 0.58 -8.13 7.66
C VAL A 218 0.80 -6.90 8.53
N SER A 219 0.01 -6.74 9.59
CA SER A 219 0.12 -5.58 10.48
C SER A 219 -0.15 -5.91 11.94
N PRO A 220 0.32 -5.05 12.86
CA PRO A 220 -0.18 -5.05 14.23
C PRO A 220 -1.69 -4.77 14.29
N VAL A 221 -2.38 -5.37 15.26
CA VAL A 221 -3.83 -5.18 15.46
C VAL A 221 -4.20 -3.70 15.64
N GLY A 222 -3.38 -2.93 16.35
CA GLY A 222 -3.68 -1.52 16.60
C GLY A 222 -3.66 -0.63 15.35
N LEU A 223 -3.14 -1.12 14.21
CA LEU A 223 -3.11 -0.32 12.98
C LEU A 223 -4.53 0.01 12.48
N VAL A 224 -5.49 -0.92 12.61
CA VAL A 224 -6.89 -0.70 12.20
C VAL A 224 -7.58 0.38 13.05
N LEU A 225 -7.14 0.56 14.30
CA LEU A 225 -7.73 1.52 15.23
C LEU A 225 -7.36 2.97 14.91
N LEU A 226 -6.43 3.21 13.98
CA LEU A 226 -6.03 4.54 13.55
C LEU A 226 -7.06 5.23 12.65
N ASP A 227 -8.02 4.48 12.10
CA ASP A 227 -9.16 5.01 11.33
C ASP A 227 -10.49 4.84 12.09
N GLU A 228 -10.46 4.25 13.30
CA GLU A 228 -11.66 4.04 14.10
C GLU A 228 -12.17 5.33 14.73
N SER A 229 -13.42 5.65 14.42
CA SER A 229 -14.05 6.93 14.80
C SER A 229 -14.08 7.18 16.30
N THR A 230 -14.28 6.12 17.10
CA THR A 230 -14.27 6.19 18.57
C THR A 230 -12.88 6.53 19.10
N VAL A 231 -11.84 5.93 18.51
CA VAL A 231 -10.43 6.16 18.89
C VAL A 231 -10.00 7.57 18.50
N LEU A 232 -10.29 7.97 17.26
CA LEU A 232 -10.00 9.31 16.77
C LEU A 232 -10.73 10.40 17.56
N GLY A 233 -12.00 10.17 17.92
CA GLY A 233 -12.77 11.06 18.78
C GLY A 233 -12.19 11.20 20.18
N PHE A 234 -11.79 10.08 20.79
CA PHE A 234 -11.16 10.05 22.11
C PHE A 234 -9.84 10.84 22.13
N LEU A 235 -8.92 10.54 21.19
CA LEU A 235 -7.60 11.17 21.11
C LEU A 235 -7.68 12.65 20.73
N SER A 236 -8.49 12.99 19.71
CA SER A 236 -8.64 14.40 19.28
C SER A 236 -9.27 15.29 20.35
N SER A 237 -10.20 14.76 21.16
CA SER A 237 -10.80 15.51 22.28
C SER A 237 -9.80 15.86 23.39
N ARG A 238 -8.64 15.18 23.42
CA ARG A 238 -7.51 15.41 24.35
C ARG A 238 -6.34 16.15 23.69
N GLY A 239 -6.50 16.62 22.44
CA GLY A 239 -5.50 17.41 21.75
C GLY A 239 -4.38 16.60 21.09
N GLU A 240 -4.52 15.28 21.00
CA GLU A 240 -3.57 14.41 20.31
C GLU A 240 -3.77 14.46 18.78
N ASP A 241 -2.67 14.64 18.04
CA ASP A 241 -2.67 14.63 16.57
C ASP A 241 -2.32 13.23 16.04
N VAL A 242 -3.37 12.41 15.86
CA VAL A 242 -3.23 11.02 15.39
C VAL A 242 -2.79 10.95 13.93
N CYS A 243 -3.27 11.88 13.11
CA CYS A 243 -3.05 11.87 11.66
C CYS A 243 -1.67 12.44 11.28
N GLY A 244 -1.15 13.39 12.06
CA GLY A 244 0.19 13.96 11.88
C GLY A 244 1.30 13.19 12.60
N THR A 245 0.96 12.24 13.47
CA THR A 245 1.93 11.40 14.19
C THR A 245 2.14 10.07 13.48
N PRO A 246 3.39 9.68 13.14
CA PRO A 246 3.66 8.38 12.55
C PRO A 246 3.14 7.20 13.36
N PHE A 247 2.51 6.22 12.71
CA PHE A 247 1.80 5.12 13.38
C PHE A 247 2.69 4.32 14.35
N TRP A 248 3.97 4.16 14.02
CA TRP A 248 4.93 3.40 14.83
C TRP A 248 5.34 4.10 16.14
N ARG A 249 4.88 5.34 16.37
CA ARG A 249 5.09 6.06 17.62
C ARG A 249 4.02 5.76 18.66
N PHE A 250 2.93 5.08 18.29
CA PHE A 250 1.87 4.70 19.21
C PHE A 250 2.16 3.32 19.80
N PRO A 251 2.42 3.21 21.12
CA PRO A 251 2.68 1.91 21.74
C PRO A 251 1.52 0.93 21.59
N TRP A 252 0.29 1.44 21.56
CA TRP A 252 -0.92 0.63 21.32
C TRP A 252 -1.10 0.17 19.88
N VAL A 253 -0.28 0.68 18.94
CA VAL A 253 -0.19 0.16 17.58
C VAL A 253 0.87 -0.93 17.51
N VAL A 254 2.09 -0.66 17.95
CA VAL A 254 3.27 -1.53 17.67
C VAL A 254 3.79 -2.33 18.87
N GLY A 255 3.04 -2.40 19.97
CA GLY A 255 3.45 -3.07 21.20
C GLY A 255 2.35 -3.93 21.83
N ASP A 256 2.78 -4.94 22.60
CA ASP A 256 1.86 -5.89 23.24
C ASP A 256 1.31 -5.38 24.59
N GLU A 257 1.95 -4.40 25.24
CA GLU A 257 1.52 -3.92 26.57
C GLU A 257 0.09 -3.34 26.61
N ALA A 258 -0.37 -2.84 25.47
CA ALA A 258 -1.71 -2.30 25.30
C ALA A 258 -2.72 -3.36 24.85
N LEU A 259 -2.27 -4.51 24.37
CA LEU A 259 -3.09 -5.54 23.76
C LEU A 259 -3.33 -6.68 24.75
N THR A 260 -4.54 -7.22 24.76
CA THR A 260 -4.87 -8.42 25.54
C THR A 260 -5.78 -9.32 24.71
N VAL A 261 -5.34 -10.55 24.48
CA VAL A 261 -6.18 -11.59 23.87
C VAL A 261 -7.17 -12.11 24.91
N VAL A 262 -8.46 -11.83 24.72
CA VAL A 262 -9.55 -12.27 25.62
C VAL A 262 -9.98 -13.70 25.27
N SER A 263 -10.02 -14.03 23.98
CA SER A 263 -10.38 -15.36 23.44
C SER A 263 -9.83 -15.52 22.02
N GLU A 264 -9.58 -16.75 21.58
CA GLU A 264 -9.18 -17.08 20.19
C GLU A 264 -10.31 -17.76 19.40
N GLU A 265 -11.27 -18.38 20.09
CA GLU A 265 -12.38 -19.11 19.47
C GLU A 265 -13.73 -18.72 20.10
N PRO A 266 -14.41 -17.68 19.58
CA PRO A 266 -13.95 -16.76 18.53
C PRO A 266 -12.90 -15.77 19.06
N TRP A 267 -12.15 -15.16 18.14
CA TRP A 267 -11.22 -14.08 18.46
C TRP A 267 -11.94 -12.92 19.15
N ARG A 268 -11.36 -12.50 20.28
CA ARG A 268 -11.70 -11.28 21.01
C ARG A 268 -10.43 -10.65 21.50
N ILE A 269 -10.18 -9.42 21.09
CA ILE A 269 -8.95 -8.68 21.42
C ILE A 269 -9.35 -7.38 22.08
N ARG A 270 -8.68 -7.06 23.19
CA ARG A 270 -8.85 -5.80 23.89
C ARG A 270 -7.61 -4.94 23.69
N VAL A 271 -7.80 -3.68 23.31
CA VAL A 271 -6.73 -2.70 23.18
C VAL A 271 -7.00 -1.52 24.12
N ARG A 272 -6.00 -1.17 24.92
CA ARG A 272 -6.03 -0.02 25.83
C ARG A 272 -5.23 1.13 25.24
N ILE A 273 -5.87 2.29 25.11
CA ILE A 273 -5.30 3.50 24.53
C ILE A 273 -5.28 4.59 25.61
N ASP A 274 -4.08 4.93 26.06
CA ASP A 274 -3.89 5.91 27.13
C ASP A 274 -3.87 7.34 26.57
N ALA A 275 -4.57 8.25 27.23
CA ALA A 275 -4.45 9.69 27.00
C ALA A 275 -4.79 10.48 28.28
N ASP A 276 -3.83 11.28 28.75
CA ASP A 276 -3.89 12.01 30.02
C ASP A 276 -4.10 11.10 31.25
N ASP A 277 -5.23 11.27 31.95
CA ASP A 277 -5.61 10.55 33.18
C ASP A 277 -6.69 9.47 32.93
N GLU A 278 -7.02 9.21 31.67
CA GLU A 278 -8.03 8.25 31.24
C GLU A 278 -7.46 7.32 30.15
N HIS A 279 -8.04 6.14 30.03
CA HIS A 279 -7.75 5.24 28.93
C HIS A 279 -9.04 4.80 28.24
N LEU A 280 -9.01 4.74 26.91
CA LEU A 280 -10.06 4.11 26.12
C LEU A 280 -9.73 2.63 25.99
N VAL A 281 -10.66 1.78 26.40
CA VAL A 281 -10.62 0.34 26.16
C VAL A 281 -11.51 0.05 24.96
N VAL A 282 -10.96 -0.58 23.93
CA VAL A 282 -11.68 -1.04 22.75
C VAL A 282 -11.63 -2.56 22.69
N GLU A 283 -12.77 -3.21 22.44
CA GLU A 283 -12.85 -4.64 22.17
C GLU A 283 -13.15 -4.89 20.69
N LEU A 284 -12.32 -5.70 20.06
CA LEU A 284 -12.37 -6.11 18.65
C LEU A 284 -12.77 -7.58 18.54
N ASP A 285 -13.55 -7.91 17.52
CA ASP A 285 -13.79 -9.29 17.10
C ASP A 285 -12.76 -9.81 16.08
N GLY A 286 -12.99 -11.02 15.55
CA GLY A 286 -12.08 -11.67 14.61
C GLY A 286 -11.99 -11.02 13.24
N ASP A 287 -12.98 -10.18 12.88
CA ASP A 287 -13.00 -9.39 11.64
C ASP A 287 -12.47 -7.97 11.88
N LEU A 288 -11.92 -7.70 13.09
CA LEU A 288 -11.43 -6.39 13.55
C LEU A 288 -12.51 -5.32 13.64
N SER A 289 -13.77 -5.71 13.78
CA SER A 289 -14.84 -4.76 14.08
C SER A 289 -14.83 -4.42 15.56
N VAL A 290 -14.98 -3.14 15.90
CA VAL A 290 -15.18 -2.69 17.28
C VAL A 290 -16.56 -3.14 17.75
N VAL A 291 -16.59 -4.04 18.74
CA VAL A 291 -17.82 -4.59 19.32
C VAL A 291 -18.21 -3.96 20.65
N ASP A 292 -17.23 -3.38 21.36
CA ASP A 292 -17.45 -2.60 22.59
C ASP A 292 -16.36 -1.55 22.78
N SER A 293 -16.68 -0.48 23.50
CA SER A 293 -15.71 0.55 23.86
C SER A 293 -16.13 1.30 25.12
N ALA A 294 -15.18 1.52 26.04
CA ALA A 294 -15.42 2.27 27.27
C ALA A 294 -14.23 3.17 27.63
N VAL A 295 -14.52 4.38 28.12
CA VAL A 295 -13.51 5.25 28.72
C VAL A 295 -13.47 4.96 30.22
N GLU A 296 -12.28 4.67 30.72
CA GLU A 296 -12.02 4.33 32.10
C GLU A 296 -10.96 5.28 32.69
N PRO A 297 -11.03 5.62 33.98
CA PRO A 297 -9.98 6.39 34.63
C PRO A 297 -8.72 5.54 34.85
N ILE A 298 -7.55 6.15 34.69
CA ILE A 298 -6.28 5.50 35.02
C ILE A 298 -6.18 5.39 36.55
N GLU A 299 -6.17 4.17 37.07
CA GLU A 299 -5.96 3.93 38.50
C GLU A 299 -4.54 4.36 38.88
N ARG A 300 -4.39 5.57 39.44
CA ARG A 300 -3.13 6.04 40.02
C ARG A 300 -2.81 5.20 41.26
N ILE A 301 -1.86 4.28 41.14
CA ILE A 301 -1.28 3.59 42.30
C ILE A 301 -0.54 4.65 43.14
N PRO A 302 -0.89 4.84 44.43
CA PRO A 302 -0.32 5.87 45.30
C PRO A 302 1.16 5.64 45.67
#